data_AF-A0AAE1HKP2-F1
#
_entry.id   AF-A0AAE1HKP2-F1
#
_cell.length_a   1.000
_cell.length_b   1.000
_cell.length_c   1.000
_cell.angle_alpha   90.00
_cell.angle_beta   90.00
_cell.angle_gamma   90.00
#
_symmetry.space_group_name_H-M   'P 1'
#
loop_
_entity.id
_entity.type
_entity.pdbx_description
1 polymer ?
#
loop_
_entity_poly.entity_id
_entity_poly.type
_entity_poly.pdbx_seq_one_letter_code
_entity_poly.pdbx_strand_id
1 'polypeptide(L)'
;MGLGILGLYCYKCTSTQAGCGTPFNWLWYWGEQCEEYDDKCVKIIERKGAEEIVTRQCLSQLRAYRTDIPADHYEGCRPAAKDVRLGHYVNNSIKELDIHRDHYDSTTWCFCYFDNRCNSASSNVASLLILMTSLISTFLYFV
;
A
#
# COMPACT_ATOMS: atom_id res chain seq x y z
N MET A 1 -13.97 27.37 -2.95
CA MET A 1 -13.64 26.63 -4.18
C MET A 1 -12.12 26.58 -4.23
N GLY A 2 -11.53 25.54 -3.65
CA GLY A 2 -10.08 25.45 -3.42
C GLY A 2 -9.35 24.99 -4.68
N LEU A 3 -8.44 25.84 -5.16
CA LEU A 3 -7.43 25.48 -6.15
C LEU A 3 -6.36 24.58 -5.49
N GLY A 4 -6.24 23.35 -5.98
CA GLY A 4 -5.20 22.38 -5.60
C GLY A 4 -5.03 21.35 -6.69
N ILE A 5 -4.34 21.75 -7.76
CA ILE A 5 -4.18 21.07 -9.05
C ILE A 5 -2.92 20.17 -9.02
N LEU A 6 -2.84 19.24 -8.08
CA LEU A 6 -1.80 18.20 -8.07
C LEU A 6 -2.51 16.87 -7.89
N GLY A 7 -2.91 16.26 -9.01
CA GLY A 7 -3.39 14.89 -9.00
C GLY A 7 -2.27 13.97 -8.51
N LEU A 8 -2.56 13.17 -7.50
CA LEU A 8 -1.65 12.11 -7.06
C LEU A 8 -1.54 11.07 -8.19
N TYR A 9 -0.32 10.66 -8.53
CA TYR A 9 -0.09 9.60 -9.51
C TYR A 9 0.28 8.30 -8.80
N CYS A 10 -0.45 7.23 -9.11
CA CYS A 10 -0.21 5.91 -8.54
C CYS A 10 -0.12 4.86 -9.63
N TYR A 11 0.71 3.83 -9.42
CA TYR A 11 0.69 2.67 -10.31
C TYR A 11 -0.61 1.88 -10.15
N LYS A 12 -1.17 1.46 -11.29
CA LYS A 12 -2.36 0.63 -11.35
C LYS A 12 -2.03 -0.70 -12.00
N CYS A 13 -1.89 -1.74 -11.18
CA CYS A 13 -1.57 -3.07 -11.69
C CYS A 13 -1.81 -4.16 -10.63
N THR A 14 -1.89 -5.40 -11.09
CA THR A 14 -1.97 -6.60 -10.25
C THR A 14 -0.78 -7.52 -10.55
N SER A 15 -0.29 -8.29 -9.59
CA SER A 15 0.87 -9.19 -9.80
C SER A 15 0.62 -10.31 -10.81
N THR A 16 -0.64 -10.54 -11.20
CA THR A 16 -0.99 -11.39 -12.34
C THR A 16 -0.54 -10.81 -13.68
N GLN A 17 -0.24 -9.50 -13.74
CA GLN A 17 0.36 -8.81 -14.87
C GLN A 17 1.88 -8.79 -14.73
N ALA A 18 2.59 -8.98 -15.85
CA ALA A 18 4.06 -9.06 -15.87
C ALA A 18 4.71 -7.79 -15.31
N GLY A 19 5.63 -7.93 -14.35
CA GLY A 19 6.35 -6.79 -13.77
C GLY A 19 5.65 -6.07 -12.61
N CYS A 20 4.42 -6.44 -12.24
CA CYS A 20 3.72 -5.88 -11.07
C CYS A 20 3.93 -6.71 -9.79
N GLY A 21 4.84 -7.67 -9.78
CA GLY A 21 5.12 -8.49 -8.60
C GLY A 21 6.00 -7.79 -7.54
N THR A 22 6.68 -8.63 -6.79
CA THR A 22 7.81 -8.30 -5.91
C THR A 22 9.04 -9.04 -6.46
N PRO A 23 9.95 -8.38 -7.21
CA PRO A 23 10.12 -6.92 -7.35
C PRO A 23 9.14 -6.27 -8.35
N PHE A 24 8.90 -4.97 -8.13
CA PHE A 24 8.12 -4.13 -9.03
C PHE A 24 9.00 -3.57 -10.15
N ASN A 25 8.57 -3.71 -11.41
CA ASN A 25 9.23 -3.12 -12.56
C ASN A 25 8.46 -1.87 -13.04
N TRP A 26 8.89 -0.72 -12.55
CA TRP A 26 8.29 0.58 -12.86
C TRP A 26 8.41 1.00 -14.33
N LEU A 27 9.32 0.41 -15.11
CA LEU A 27 9.46 0.71 -16.55
C LEU A 27 8.27 0.22 -17.38
N TRP A 28 7.48 -0.72 -16.84
CA TRP A 28 6.40 -1.39 -17.55
C TRP A 28 5.03 -0.78 -17.27
N TYR A 29 4.94 0.09 -16.26
CA TYR A 29 3.69 0.68 -15.81
C TYR A 29 3.82 2.18 -15.75
N TRP A 30 2.80 2.87 -16.22
CA TRP A 30 2.68 4.32 -16.08
C TRP A 30 1.87 4.64 -14.83
N GLY A 31 2.15 5.78 -14.21
CA GLY A 31 1.30 6.30 -13.13
C GLY A 31 -0.04 6.78 -13.70
N GLU A 32 -1.14 6.36 -13.08
CA GLU A 32 -2.48 6.88 -13.35
C GLU A 32 -2.79 7.99 -12.36
N GLN A 33 -3.45 9.05 -12.83
CA GLN A 33 -3.88 10.15 -11.98
C GLN A 33 -5.12 9.72 -11.17
N CYS A 34 -5.05 9.87 -9.85
CA CYS A 34 -6.18 9.64 -8.97
C CYS A 34 -7.21 10.79 -9.02
N GLU A 35 -8.50 10.45 -8.95
CA GLU A 35 -9.61 11.40 -9.14
C GLU A 35 -9.93 12.25 -7.90
N GLU A 36 -9.70 11.72 -6.70
CA GLU A 36 -10.02 12.38 -5.43
C GLU A 36 -8.84 13.23 -4.89
N TYR A 37 -9.16 14.34 -4.22
CA TYR A 37 -8.15 15.28 -3.70
C TYR A 37 -7.33 14.72 -2.53
N ASP A 38 -7.95 13.91 -1.67
CA ASP A 38 -7.33 13.32 -0.49
C ASP A 38 -6.84 11.89 -0.72
N ASP A 39 -6.76 11.45 -1.98
CA ASP A 39 -6.43 10.08 -2.36
C ASP A 39 -5.01 9.67 -1.92
N LYS A 40 -4.77 8.36 -1.89
CA LYS A 40 -3.51 7.74 -1.48
C LYS A 40 -3.16 6.60 -2.44
N CYS A 41 -1.87 6.43 -2.72
CA CYS A 41 -1.42 5.23 -3.39
C CYS A 41 -1.47 4.08 -2.40
N VAL A 42 -2.01 2.96 -2.83
CA VAL A 42 -2.15 1.76 -2.01
C VAL A 42 -1.50 0.58 -2.68
N LYS A 43 -0.78 -0.20 -1.87
CA LYS A 43 -0.29 -1.53 -2.22
C LYS A 43 -0.95 -2.53 -1.29
N ILE A 44 -1.76 -3.40 -1.85
CA ILE A 44 -2.38 -4.51 -1.14
C ILE A 44 -1.53 -5.76 -1.39
N ILE A 45 -1.22 -6.50 -0.33
CA ILE A 45 -0.52 -7.77 -0.39
C ILE A 45 -1.48 -8.82 0.18
N GLU A 46 -2.03 -9.65 -0.70
CA GLU A 46 -2.94 -10.74 -0.37
C GLU A 46 -2.13 -12.05 -0.42
N ARG A 47 -2.17 -12.85 0.65
CA ARG A 47 -1.45 -14.12 0.73
C ARG A 47 -2.41 -15.29 0.87
N LYS A 48 -2.11 -16.39 0.16
CA LYS A 48 -2.78 -17.67 0.31
C LYS A 48 -1.75 -18.79 0.26
N GLY A 49 -1.43 -19.37 1.41
CA GLY A 49 -0.32 -20.30 1.55
C GLY A 49 1.01 -19.65 1.10
N ALA A 50 1.61 -20.21 0.05
CA ALA A 50 2.85 -19.69 -0.54
C ALA A 50 2.63 -18.66 -1.66
N GLU A 51 1.39 -18.47 -2.11
CA GLU A 51 1.07 -17.52 -3.19
C GLU A 51 0.87 -16.12 -2.62
N GLU A 52 1.46 -15.12 -3.30
CA GLU A 52 1.34 -13.70 -2.99
C GLU A 52 0.79 -12.95 -4.20
N ILE A 53 -0.36 -12.30 -4.00
CA ILE A 53 -0.94 -11.40 -4.98
C ILE A 53 -0.74 -9.97 -4.50
N VAL A 54 -0.13 -9.14 -5.36
CA VAL A 54 0.14 -7.74 -5.06
C VAL A 54 -0.71 -6.88 -5.99
N THR A 55 -1.53 -6.02 -5.41
CA THR A 55 -2.35 -5.07 -6.16
C THR A 55 -1.93 -3.65 -5.81
N ARG A 56 -1.72 -2.82 -6.83
CA ARG A 56 -1.42 -1.38 -6.70
C ARG A 56 -2.52 -0.59 -7.36
N GLN A 57 -3.05 0.41 -6.65
CA GLN A 57 -4.11 1.26 -7.17
C GLN A 57 -4.21 2.58 -6.39
N CYS A 58 -5.09 3.48 -6.83
CA CYS A 58 -5.59 4.60 -6.02
C CYS A 58 -6.58 4.09 -4.97
N LEU A 59 -6.57 4.66 -3.76
CA LEU A 59 -7.47 4.28 -2.67
C LEU A 59 -8.94 4.52 -3.03
N SER A 60 -9.27 5.64 -3.70
CA SER A 60 -10.63 5.97 -4.16
C SER A 60 -11.27 4.83 -4.98
N GLN A 61 -10.50 4.22 -5.88
CA GLN A 61 -10.97 3.13 -6.73
C GLN A 61 -11.29 1.84 -5.95
N LEU A 62 -10.66 1.63 -4.79
CA LEU A 62 -10.90 0.46 -3.96
C LEU A 62 -12.07 0.64 -2.99
N ARG A 63 -12.33 1.88 -2.55
CA ARG A 63 -13.44 2.23 -1.64
C ARG A 63 -14.80 1.74 -2.15
N ALA A 64 -14.97 1.62 -3.46
CA ALA A 64 -16.21 1.16 -4.07
C ALA A 64 -16.55 -0.31 -3.78
N TYR A 65 -15.57 -1.17 -3.53
CA TYR A 65 -15.80 -2.63 -3.43
C TYR A 65 -15.02 -3.36 -2.33
N ARG A 66 -14.13 -2.66 -1.62
CA ARG A 66 -13.37 -3.20 -0.48
C ARG A 66 -13.97 -2.65 0.82
N THR A 67 -14.33 -3.55 1.72
CA THR A 67 -14.82 -3.23 3.08
C THR A 67 -13.75 -3.41 4.14
N ASP A 68 -12.60 -3.98 3.78
CA ASP A 68 -11.49 -4.35 4.65
C ASP A 68 -10.41 -3.25 4.73
N ILE A 69 -10.75 -2.02 4.32
CA ILE A 69 -9.85 -0.87 4.33
C ILE A 69 -9.57 -0.46 5.79
N PRO A 70 -8.30 -0.41 6.24
CA PRO A 70 -7.96 0.12 7.56
C PRO A 70 -8.40 1.56 7.75
N ALA A 71 -8.91 1.92 8.94
CA ALA A 71 -9.33 3.29 9.23
C ALA A 71 -8.18 4.31 9.18
N ASP A 72 -6.97 3.88 9.52
CA ASP A 72 -5.77 4.71 9.51
C ASP A 72 -5.12 4.69 8.13
N HIS A 73 -5.26 5.78 7.37
CA HIS A 73 -4.64 5.96 6.05
C HIS A 73 -3.26 6.65 6.10
N TYR A 74 -2.61 6.63 7.26
CA TYR A 74 -1.24 7.14 7.41
C TYR A 74 -0.24 6.23 6.71
N GLU A 75 0.91 6.80 6.35
CA GLU A 75 1.95 6.07 5.63
C GLU A 75 2.42 4.80 6.38
N GLY A 76 2.52 3.70 5.63
CA GLY A 76 2.99 2.41 6.13
C GLY A 76 1.99 1.26 5.94
N CYS A 77 2.43 0.06 6.33
CA CYS A 77 1.67 -1.17 6.15
C CYS A 77 0.92 -1.58 7.42
N ARG A 78 -0.33 -2.02 7.27
CA ARG A 78 -1.22 -2.48 8.34
C ARG A 78 -2.02 -3.70 7.86
N PRO A 79 -2.43 -4.60 8.76
CA PRO A 79 -3.36 -5.66 8.39
C PRO A 79 -4.72 -5.06 7.97
N ALA A 80 -5.44 -5.77 7.11
CA ALA A 80 -6.78 -5.39 6.68
C ALA A 80 -7.74 -5.30 7.88
N ALA A 81 -8.71 -4.39 7.80
CA ALA A 81 -9.76 -4.26 8.80
C ALA A 81 -10.74 -5.43 8.72
N LYS A 82 -11.18 -5.92 9.88
CA LYS A 82 -12.22 -6.94 9.95
C LYS A 82 -13.58 -6.28 10.08
N ASP A 83 -14.43 -6.45 9.07
CA ASP A 83 -15.83 -6.06 9.16
C ASP A 83 -16.62 -7.16 9.88
N VAL A 84 -17.10 -6.86 11.08
CA VAL A 84 -17.88 -7.79 11.90
C VAL A 84 -19.31 -8.00 11.39
N ARG A 85 -19.81 -7.11 10.54
CA ARG A 85 -21.18 -7.17 10.00
C ARG A 85 -21.26 -7.86 8.64
N LEU A 86 -20.13 -8.26 8.07
CA LEU A 86 -20.08 -8.98 6.80
C LEU A 86 -20.85 -10.31 6.92
N GLY A 87 -21.72 -10.61 5.94
CA GLY A 87 -22.48 -11.86 5.89
C GLY A 87 -23.64 -12.01 6.89
N HIS A 88 -23.89 -11.06 7.79
CA HIS A 88 -24.88 -11.20 8.88
C HIS A 88 -26.34 -11.40 8.43
N TYR A 89 -26.70 -10.94 7.23
CA TYR A 89 -28.07 -10.99 6.70
C TYR A 89 -28.16 -11.76 5.37
N VAL A 90 -27.14 -12.55 5.03
CA VAL A 90 -27.11 -13.33 3.80
C VAL A 90 -26.97 -14.80 4.17
N ASN A 91 -28.01 -15.59 3.91
CA ASN A 91 -27.95 -17.04 4.03
C ASN A 91 -27.58 -17.64 2.68
N ASN A 92 -26.30 -17.86 2.43
CA ASN A 92 -25.81 -18.46 1.20
C ASN A 92 -24.81 -19.58 1.50
N SER A 93 -25.03 -20.74 0.89
CA SER A 93 -24.19 -21.94 1.02
C SER A 93 -23.14 -22.06 -0.10
N ILE A 94 -23.13 -21.15 -1.07
CA ILE A 94 -22.21 -21.15 -2.22
C ILE A 94 -20.85 -20.62 -1.76
N LYS A 95 -19.81 -21.46 -1.85
CA LYS A 95 -18.45 -21.14 -1.34
C LYS A 95 -17.72 -20.14 -2.23
N GLU A 96 -18.10 -20.06 -3.49
CA GLU A 96 -17.49 -19.22 -4.52
C GLU A 96 -17.73 -17.72 -4.29
N LEU A 97 -18.75 -17.35 -3.50
CA LEU A 97 -19.15 -15.96 -3.30
C LEU A 97 -18.37 -15.19 -2.23
N ASP A 98 -17.36 -15.79 -1.57
CA ASP A 98 -16.46 -15.18 -0.57
C ASP A 98 -17.10 -14.07 0.28
N ILE A 99 -18.26 -14.37 0.88
CA ILE A 99 -19.13 -13.38 1.54
C ILE A 99 -18.45 -12.81 2.78
N HIS A 100 -17.67 -13.64 3.47
CA HIS A 100 -16.95 -13.28 4.68
C HIS A 100 -15.54 -12.77 4.39
N ARG A 101 -15.12 -12.73 3.11
CA ARG A 101 -13.79 -12.30 2.67
C ARG A 101 -12.66 -13.11 3.34
N ASP A 102 -12.86 -14.42 3.43
CA ASP A 102 -11.95 -15.40 4.03
C ASP A 102 -11.15 -16.20 2.98
N HIS A 103 -11.17 -15.78 1.71
CA HIS A 103 -10.42 -16.43 0.64
C HIS A 103 -8.89 -16.40 0.83
N TYR A 104 -8.35 -15.31 1.40
CA TYR A 104 -6.93 -15.10 1.66
C TYR A 104 -6.62 -15.27 3.15
N ASP A 105 -5.48 -15.89 3.46
CA ASP A 105 -5.03 -16.11 4.84
C ASP A 105 -4.66 -14.79 5.53
N SER A 106 -4.09 -13.85 4.76
CA SER A 106 -3.75 -12.53 5.25
C SER A 106 -3.79 -11.50 4.15
N THR A 107 -4.33 -10.32 4.47
CA THR A 107 -4.33 -9.15 3.61
C THR A 107 -3.65 -8.00 4.33
N THR A 108 -2.63 -7.42 3.71
CA THR A 108 -1.89 -6.26 4.23
C THR A 108 -2.09 -5.08 3.30
N TRP A 109 -2.48 -3.95 3.87
CA TRP A 109 -2.63 -2.67 3.19
C TRP A 109 -1.45 -1.77 3.49
N CYS A 110 -0.77 -1.28 2.46
CA CYS A 110 0.28 -0.29 2.59
C CYS A 110 -0.17 1.02 1.94
N PHE A 111 -0.26 2.09 2.73
CA PHE A 111 -0.59 3.43 2.25
C PHE A 111 0.68 4.24 2.01
N CYS A 112 0.71 4.97 0.89
CA CYS A 112 1.85 5.76 0.48
C CYS A 112 1.40 7.10 -0.09
N TYR A 113 2.05 8.19 0.35
CA TYR A 113 1.85 9.53 -0.22
C TYR A 113 2.53 9.68 -1.59
N PHE A 114 3.54 8.85 -1.87
CA PHE A 114 4.25 8.78 -3.13
C PHE A 114 4.39 7.31 -3.57
N ASP A 115 4.30 7.07 -4.87
CA ASP A 115 4.36 5.77 -5.52
C ASP A 115 5.66 5.00 -5.24
N ASN A 116 6.79 5.70 -5.17
CA ASN A 116 8.11 5.12 -4.89
C ASN A 116 8.19 4.42 -3.52
N ARG A 117 7.53 4.98 -2.50
CA ARG A 117 7.54 4.44 -1.13
C ARG A 117 6.69 3.18 -0.97
N CYS A 118 5.74 2.96 -1.87
CA CYS A 118 4.96 1.72 -1.95
C CYS A 118 5.75 0.53 -2.51
N ASN A 119 6.81 0.80 -3.28
CA ASN A 119 7.51 -0.22 -4.05
C ASN A 119 8.78 -0.72 -3.38
N SER A 120 9.44 0.12 -2.58
CA SER A 120 10.53 -0.21 -1.66
C SER A 120 10.92 1.05 -0.90
N ALA A 121 10.22 1.36 0.20
CA ALA A 121 10.85 2.20 1.21
C ALA A 121 11.81 1.32 1.99
N SER A 122 13.10 1.32 1.62
CA SER A 122 14.12 0.96 2.59
C SER A 122 13.92 1.87 3.79
N SER A 123 13.67 1.32 4.97
CA SER A 123 13.88 2.09 6.19
C SER A 123 15.31 2.61 6.10
N ASN A 124 15.49 3.92 5.90
CA ASN A 124 16.80 4.55 5.99
C ASN A 124 17.20 4.49 7.46
N VAL A 125 17.64 3.32 7.92
CA VAL A 125 18.35 3.19 9.19
C VAL A 125 19.65 3.93 8.95
N ALA A 126 19.72 5.19 9.38
CA ALA A 126 20.96 5.93 9.37
C ALA A 126 21.98 5.06 10.10
N SER A 127 23.02 4.62 9.39
CA SER A 127 24.05 3.79 9.99
C SER A 127 24.64 4.58 11.16
N LEU A 128 24.64 3.98 12.35
CA LEU A 128 25.16 4.60 13.58
C LEU A 128 26.58 5.15 13.36
N LEU A 129 27.34 4.50 12.48
CA LEU A 129 28.70 4.86 12.06
C LEU A 129 28.77 6.25 11.39
N ILE A 130 27.77 6.62 10.59
CA ILE A 130 27.71 7.94 9.90
C ILE A 130 27.37 9.05 10.90
N LEU A 131 26.55 8.74 11.91
CA LEU A 131 26.26 9.67 13.00
C LEU A 131 27.51 9.93 13.86
N MET A 132 28.28 8.88 14.18
CA MET A 132 29.49 9.03 14.99
C MET A 132 30.60 9.79 14.25
N THR A 133 30.80 9.54 12.96
CA THR A 133 31.85 10.25 12.18
C THR A 133 31.54 11.73 12.00
N SER A 134 30.27 12.10 11.84
CA SER A 134 29.87 13.51 11.73
C SER A 134 30.08 14.28 13.04
N LEU A 135 29.79 13.66 14.20
CA LEU A 135 30.04 14.26 15.52
C LEU A 135 31.54 14.41 15.83
N ILE A 136 32.37 13.46 15.41
CA ILE A 136 33.83 13.55 15.59
C ILE A 136 34.40 14.66 14.69
N SER A 137 33.93 14.77 13.44
CA SER A 137 34.41 15.80 12.52
C SER A 137 34.07 17.21 12.97
N THR A 138 32.90 17.43 13.59
CA THR A 138 32.55 18.75 14.14
C THR A 138 33.34 19.05 15.39
N PHE A 139 33.53 18.07 16.29
CA PHE A 139 34.38 18.24 17.47
C PHE A 139 35.82 18.62 17.10
N LEU A 140 36.42 17.96 16.11
CA LEU A 140 37.76 18.31 15.60
C LEU A 140 37.84 19.67 14.91
N TYR A 141 36.73 20.24 14.45
CA TYR A 141 36.69 21.59 13.87
C TYR A 141 36.66 22.69 14.94
N PHE A 142 36.15 22.37 16.14
CA PHE A 142 36.05 23.30 17.28
C PHE A 142 37.21 23.20 18.28
N VAL A 143 38.15 22.28 18.07
CA VAL A 143 39.42 22.15 18.81
C VAL A 143 40.54 22.75 17.98
#